data_AF-A0A965T6P9-F1
#
_entry.id   AF-A0A965T6P9-F1
#
_cell.length_a   1.000
_cell.length_b   1.000
_cell.length_c   1.000
_cell.angle_alpha   90.00
_cell.angle_beta   90.00
_cell.angle_gamma   90.00
#
_symmetry.space_group_name_H-M   'P 1'
#
loop_
_entity.id
_entity.type
_entity.pdbx_description
1 polymer ?
#
loop_
_entity_poly.entity_id
_entity_poly.type
_entity_poly.pdbx_seq_one_letter_code
_entity_poly.pdbx_strand_id
1 'polypeptide(L)'
;MTKLCSRGKSAAKRKFAVYPSAYANAYASKICAGKIKDPSGVKRKDWKPKGAYNGKFIEVEMNDKRYSNSSLKNYYNDLLK
;
A
#
# COMPACT_ATOMS: atom_id res chain seq x y z
N MET A 1 -19.04 3.75 9.98
CA MET A 1 -18.11 2.93 10.79
C MET A 1 -17.02 2.42 9.86
N THR A 2 -15.76 2.85 10.04
CA THR A 2 -14.67 2.38 9.18
C THR A 2 -14.49 0.88 9.37
N LYS A 3 -14.50 0.13 8.27
CA LYS A 3 -14.48 -1.34 8.27
C LYS A 3 -13.06 -1.81 8.60
N LEU A 4 -12.67 -1.70 9.87
CA LEU A 4 -11.43 -2.29 10.40
C LEU A 4 -11.46 -3.80 10.16
N CYS A 5 -10.32 -4.37 9.73
CA CYS A 5 -10.26 -5.80 9.48
C CYS A 5 -10.55 -6.58 10.77
N SER A 6 -11.28 -7.70 10.65
CA SER A 6 -11.63 -8.57 11.77
C SER A 6 -10.40 -8.99 12.58
N ARG A 7 -9.30 -9.30 11.89
CA ARG A 7 -8.00 -9.65 12.49
C ARG A 7 -7.43 -8.55 13.38
N GLY A 8 -7.41 -7.31 12.88
CA GLY A 8 -6.90 -6.15 13.61
C GLY A 8 -7.72 -5.85 14.85
N LYS A 9 -9.06 -5.96 14.75
CA LYS A 9 -9.98 -5.78 15.88
C LYS A 9 -9.76 -6.83 16.97
N SER A 10 -9.67 -8.11 16.60
CA SER A 10 -9.42 -9.20 17.57
C SER A 10 -8.05 -9.07 18.23
N ALA A 11 -7.03 -8.68 17.46
CA ALA A 11 -5.70 -8.45 18.01
C ALA A 11 -5.66 -7.27 18.99
N ALA A 12 -6.37 -6.18 18.68
CA ALA A 12 -6.47 -5.03 19.57
C ALA A 12 -7.20 -5.38 20.87
N LYS A 13 -8.32 -6.10 20.80
CA LYS A 13 -9.06 -6.55 22.00
C LYS A 13 -8.25 -7.46 22.93
N ARG A 14 -7.32 -8.26 22.40
CA ARG A 14 -6.42 -9.10 23.21
C ARG A 14 -5.30 -8.31 23.90
N LYS A 15 -4.89 -7.18 23.32
CA LYS A 15 -3.75 -6.40 23.81
C LYS A 15 -4.15 -5.24 24.72
N PHE A 16 -5.27 -4.60 24.44
CA PHE A 16 -5.74 -3.43 25.17
C PHE A 16 -6.98 -3.78 25.98
N ALA A 17 -6.99 -3.38 27.26
CA ALA A 17 -8.15 -3.54 28.13
C ALA A 17 -9.39 -2.77 27.61
N VAL A 18 -9.18 -1.61 26.98
CA VAL A 18 -10.25 -0.73 26.48
C VAL A 18 -10.24 -0.64 24.95
N TYR A 19 -11.36 -1.01 24.33
CA TYR A 19 -11.62 -0.90 22.89
C TYR A 19 -13.08 -0.44 22.65
N PRO A 20 -13.34 0.60 21.82
CA PRO A 20 -12.41 1.33 20.97
C PRO A 20 -11.63 2.41 21.73
N SER A 21 -10.32 2.47 21.49
CA SER A 21 -9.46 3.57 21.95
C SER A 21 -8.57 4.02 20.79
N ALA A 22 -8.04 5.25 20.83
CA ALA A 22 -7.19 5.79 19.76
C ALA A 22 -5.99 4.87 19.47
N TYR A 23 -5.32 4.42 20.53
CA TYR A 23 -4.18 3.51 20.44
C TYR A 23 -4.57 2.12 19.93
N ALA A 24 -5.70 1.57 20.39
CA ALA A 24 -6.15 0.26 19.94
C ALA A 24 -6.61 0.27 18.46
N ASN A 25 -7.23 1.37 18.02
CA ASN A 25 -7.62 1.57 16.62
C ASN A 25 -6.39 1.72 15.72
N ALA A 26 -5.37 2.50 16.13
CA ALA A 26 -4.12 2.62 15.40
C ALA A 26 -3.37 1.27 15.30
N TYR A 27 -3.35 0.50 16.39
CA TYR A 27 -2.77 -0.85 16.39
C TYR A 27 -3.50 -1.80 15.44
N ALA A 28 -4.84 -1.80 15.47
CA ALA A 28 -5.65 -2.60 14.57
C ALA A 28 -5.37 -2.25 13.10
N SER A 29 -5.29 -0.96 12.74
CA SER A 29 -4.95 -0.52 11.37
C SER A 29 -3.56 -0.95 10.93
N LYS A 30 -2.55 -0.89 11.82
CA LYS A 30 -1.17 -1.35 11.52
C LYS A 30 -1.13 -2.86 11.29
N ILE A 31 -1.95 -3.63 12.02
CA ILE A 31 -2.11 -5.07 11.80
C ILE A 31 -2.79 -5.33 10.46
N CYS A 32 -3.91 -4.66 10.16
CA CYS A 32 -4.63 -4.81 8.88
C CYS A 32 -3.73 -4.51 7.68
N ALA A 33 -2.88 -3.49 7.79
CA ALA A 33 -1.90 -3.12 6.76
C ALA A 33 -0.69 -4.08 6.68
N GLY A 34 -0.62 -5.13 7.51
CA GLY A 34 0.51 -6.08 7.54
C GLY A 34 1.83 -5.47 8.02
N LYS A 35 1.81 -4.28 8.64
CA LYS A 35 3.02 -3.59 9.13
C LYS A 35 3.57 -4.23 10.41
N ILE A 36 2.68 -4.76 11.25
CA ILE A 36 3.01 -5.39 12.55
C ILE A 36 2.47 -6.84 12.56
N LYS A 37 3.16 -7.73 13.29
CA LYS A 37 2.69 -9.10 13.57
C LYS A 37 1.39 -9.05 14.36
N ASP A 38 0.44 -9.93 14.03
CA ASP A 38 -0.64 -10.19 14.97
C ASP A 38 -0.11 -10.92 16.22
N PRO A 39 -0.91 -11.00 17.29
CA PRO A 39 -0.58 -11.81 18.45
C PRO A 39 -0.34 -13.30 18.14
N SER A 40 -0.73 -13.78 16.95
CA SER A 40 -0.42 -15.12 16.45
C SER A 40 1.00 -15.24 15.87
N GLY A 41 1.78 -14.14 15.87
CA GLY A 41 3.17 -14.12 15.42
C GLY A 41 3.35 -13.97 13.92
N VAL A 42 2.27 -13.93 13.14
CA VAL A 42 2.31 -13.98 11.67
C VAL A 42 2.10 -12.58 11.08
N LYS A 43 3.01 -12.17 10.20
CA LYS A 43 2.78 -11.00 9.33
C LYS A 43 2.07 -11.47 8.07
N ARG A 44 0.74 -11.37 8.03
CA ARG A 44 -0.01 -11.57 6.78
C ARG A 44 -0.24 -10.23 6.08
N LYS A 45 0.24 -10.14 4.83
CA LYS A 45 0.01 -8.98 3.95
C LYS A 45 -1.33 -9.15 3.24
N ASP A 46 -2.40 -9.20 4.03
CA ASP A 46 -3.78 -9.26 3.51
C ASP A 46 -4.09 -7.95 2.74
N TRP A 47 -3.44 -6.86 3.12
CA TRP A 47 -3.46 -5.57 2.45
C TRP A 47 -2.18 -5.36 1.61
N LYS A 48 -2.20 -5.85 0.36
CA LYS A 48 -1.40 -5.22 -0.69
C LYS A 48 -2.23 -4.07 -1.26
N PRO A 49 -1.66 -2.89 -1.56
CA PRO A 49 -2.35 -1.95 -2.44
C PRO A 49 -2.65 -2.70 -3.74
N LYS A 50 -3.92 -3.02 -3.98
CA LYS A 50 -4.37 -3.52 -5.29
C LYS A 50 -4.20 -2.36 -6.25
N GLY A 51 -3.18 -2.43 -7.11
CA GLY A 51 -2.90 -1.38 -8.08
C GLY A 51 -1.75 -0.46 -7.71
N ALA A 52 -0.62 -0.99 -7.25
CA ALA A 52 0.63 -0.38 -7.71
C ALA A 52 0.66 -0.60 -9.24
N TYR A 53 0.23 0.41 -10.00
CA TYR A 53 0.49 0.46 -11.44
C TYR A 53 2.00 0.49 -11.59
N ASN A 54 2.60 -0.69 -11.75
CA ASN A 54 3.96 -0.85 -12.22
C ASN A 54 3.93 -0.54 -13.70
N GLY A 55 3.66 0.73 -14.03
CA GLY A 55 3.38 1.16 -15.39
C GLY A 55 4.43 0.57 -16.31
N LYS A 56 4.03 -0.38 -17.16
CA LYS A 56 4.82 -0.68 -18.33
C LYS A 56 4.77 0.62 -19.12
N PHE A 57 5.88 1.35 -19.09
CA PHE A 57 6.02 2.56 -19.85
C PHE A 57 5.77 2.20 -21.31
N ILE A 58 4.97 3.01 -21.98
CA ILE A 58 4.57 2.80 -23.36
C ILE A 58 5.86 2.77 -24.19
N GLU A 59 6.21 1.60 -24.71
CA GLU A 59 7.22 1.48 -25.76
C GLU A 59 6.54 1.93 -27.04
N VAL A 60 6.96 3.08 -27.57
CA VAL A 60 6.43 3.61 -28.83
C VAL A 60 7.51 3.46 -29.89
N GLU A 61 7.17 2.80 -30.99
CA GLU A 61 7.97 2.85 -32.22
C GLU A 61 7.43 3.99 -33.08
N MET A 62 8.29 4.98 -33.34
CA MET A 62 8.00 6.06 -34.29
C MET A 62 9.19 6.19 -35.23
N ASN A 63 8.94 6.19 -36.55
CA ASN A 63 9.98 6.33 -37.57
C ASN A 63 11.16 5.36 -37.36
N ASP A 64 10.87 4.07 -37.19
CA ASP A 64 11.83 2.97 -36.96
C ASP A 64 12.74 3.12 -35.73
N LYS A 65 12.41 4.02 -34.80
CA LYS A 65 13.16 4.22 -33.55
C LYS A 65 12.31 3.81 -32.35
N ARG A 66 12.91 2.99 -31.48
CA ARG A 66 12.34 2.59 -30.19
C ARG A 66 12.58 3.66 -29.14
N TYR A 67 11.50 4.28 -28.66
CA TYR A 67 11.58 5.24 -27.57
C TYR A 67 11.15 4.58 -26.26
N SER A 68 12.01 4.68 -25.25
CA SER A 68 11.76 4.17 -23.90
C SER A 68 11.66 5.32 -22.88
N ASN A 69 11.18 5.01 -21.67
CA ASN A 69 10.99 5.99 -20.59
C ASN A 69 12.22 6.89 -20.37
N SER A 70 13.43 6.31 -20.35
CA SER A 70 14.64 7.09 -20.09
C SER A 70 14.90 8.14 -21.16
N SER A 71 14.53 7.87 -22.41
CA SER A 71 14.65 8.81 -23.53
C SER A 71 13.59 9.91 -23.47
N LEU A 72 12.40 9.61 -22.92
CA LEU A 72 11.26 10.52 -22.83
C LEU A 72 11.25 11.38 -21.56
N LYS A 73 12.05 11.03 -20.54
CA LYS A 73 12.13 11.73 -19.26
C LYS A 73 12.46 13.21 -19.41
N ASN A 74 13.33 13.57 -20.35
CA ASN A 74 13.70 14.96 -20.61
C ASN A 74 12.55 15.75 -21.25
N TYR A 75 11.78 15.12 -22.14
CA TYR A 75 10.64 15.75 -22.82
C TYR A 75 9.49 16.09 -21.87
N TYR A 76 9.18 15.20 -20.93
CA TYR A 76 8.12 15.44 -19.94
C TYR A 76 8.55 16.29 -18.75
N ASN A 77 9.85 16.43 -18.49
CA ASN A 77 10.35 17.27 -17.39
C ASN A 77 10.01 18.75 -17.58
N ASP A 78 10.03 19.24 -18.81
CA ASP A 78 9.71 20.65 -19.12
C ASP A 78 8.20 20.93 -19.10
N LEU A 79 7.36 19.89 -19.25
CA LEU A 79 5.89 19.97 -19.21
C LEU A 79 5.32 19.88 -17.78
N LEU A 80 6.15 19.53 -16.79
CA LEU A 80 5.76 19.38 -15.38
C LEU A 80 6.20 20.56 -14.50
N LYS A 81 6.62 21.68 -15.11
CA LYS A 81 6.81 22.97 -14.43
C LYS A 81 5.52 23.77 -14.43
#